data_AF-A0A432WUR0-F1
#
_entry.id   AF-A0A432WUR0-F1
#
_cell.length_a   1.000
_cell.length_b   1.000
_cell.length_c   1.000
_cell.angle_alpha   90.00
_cell.angle_beta   90.00
_cell.angle_gamma   90.00
#
_symmetry.space_group_name_H-M   'P 1'
#
loop_
_entity.id
_entity.type
_entity.pdbx_description
1 polymer ?
#
loop_
_entity_poly.entity_id
_entity_poly.type
_entity_poly.pdbx_seq_one_letter_code
_entity_poly.pdbx_strand_id
1 'polypeptide(L)'
;MSNDNFNDLSQLWQAETPSKKVDIAALQRRYKKQRRVMGFNLLLEICILLLVTAFAVTTLIQKSDVIVQVWTIFMVVWGWSLFIPLCFSRWRSFNLMKSKSLDESLQEHIQLVKQEIWRWRLSFYATVFVGIVTLVYLGAALVLNGVGGAGTGFFRVDLLIDLVLITGITGAAIWFHRCKKASEQVLETLLQ
;
A
#
# COMPACT_ATOMS: atom_id res chain seq x y z
N MET A 1 -41.64 -0.08 -43.50
CA MET A 1 -40.33 -0.46 -42.91
C MET A 1 -39.82 -1.67 -43.67
N SER A 2 -38.64 -1.59 -44.28
CA SER A 2 -38.05 -2.69 -45.06
C SER A 2 -37.61 -3.82 -44.13
N ASN A 3 -37.90 -5.06 -44.52
CA ASN A 3 -37.49 -6.27 -43.79
C ASN A 3 -35.96 -6.38 -43.62
N ASP A 4 -35.19 -5.67 -44.44
CA ASP A 4 -33.73 -5.64 -44.40
C ASP A 4 -33.21 -5.04 -43.08
N ASN A 5 -33.87 -4.01 -42.54
CA ASN A 5 -33.49 -3.41 -41.25
C ASN A 5 -33.75 -4.36 -40.08
N PHE A 6 -34.73 -5.27 -40.21
CA PHE A 6 -35.05 -6.25 -39.18
C PHE A 6 -34.04 -7.40 -39.18
N ASN A 7 -33.50 -7.73 -40.35
CA ASN A 7 -32.48 -8.75 -40.50
C ASN A 7 -31.10 -8.25 -40.05
N ASP A 8 -30.78 -6.97 -40.27
CA ASP A 8 -29.58 -6.34 -39.70
C ASP A 8 -29.67 -6.24 -38.18
N LEU A 9 -30.84 -5.92 -37.62
CA LEU A 9 -31.06 -5.90 -36.17
C LEU A 9 -31.02 -7.31 -35.57
N SER A 10 -31.55 -8.32 -36.27
CA SER A 10 -31.49 -9.72 -35.83
C SER A 10 -30.06 -10.26 -35.92
N GLN A 11 -29.30 -9.87 -36.94
CA GLN A 11 -27.87 -10.17 -37.05
C GLN A 11 -27.05 -9.43 -36.00
N LEU A 12 -27.38 -8.19 -35.62
CA LEU A 12 -26.72 -7.52 -34.49
C LEU A 12 -27.05 -8.17 -33.13
N TRP A 13 -28.21 -8.81 -33.02
CA TRP A 13 -28.60 -9.60 -31.84
C TRP A 13 -27.99 -11.02 -31.83
N GLN A 14 -27.80 -11.63 -33.00
CA GLN A 14 -27.27 -13.00 -33.16
C GLN A 14 -25.78 -13.07 -33.45
N ALA A 15 -25.17 -11.97 -33.90
CA ALA A 15 -23.73 -11.79 -33.89
C ALA A 15 -23.34 -11.72 -32.42
N GLU A 16 -23.09 -12.90 -31.88
CA GLU A 16 -22.36 -13.19 -30.67
C GLU A 16 -21.54 -11.96 -30.30
N THR A 17 -22.06 -11.18 -29.35
CA THR A 17 -21.15 -10.43 -28.51
C THR A 17 -20.18 -11.49 -28.02
N PRO A 18 -18.86 -11.38 -28.26
CA PRO A 18 -17.92 -12.04 -27.38
C PRO A 18 -18.02 -11.26 -26.07
N SER A 19 -19.18 -11.37 -25.40
CA SER A 19 -19.34 -11.02 -24.03
C SER A 19 -18.48 -12.06 -23.36
N LYS A 20 -17.22 -11.66 -23.17
CA LYS A 20 -16.34 -12.12 -22.12
C LYS A 20 -17.18 -11.95 -20.86
N LYS A 21 -18.09 -12.92 -20.62
CA LYS A 21 -19.09 -12.86 -19.55
C LYS A 21 -18.25 -12.78 -18.31
N VAL A 22 -18.14 -11.57 -17.81
CA VAL A 22 -17.37 -11.28 -16.61
C VAL A 22 -18.03 -12.13 -15.55
N ASP A 23 -17.33 -13.15 -15.06
CA ASP A 23 -17.91 -14.11 -14.13
C ASP A 23 -18.25 -13.37 -12.83
N ILE A 24 -19.52 -13.00 -12.72
CA ILE A 24 -20.09 -12.22 -11.63
C ILE A 24 -19.87 -12.95 -10.30
N ALA A 25 -19.94 -14.28 -10.31
CA ALA A 25 -19.71 -15.09 -9.12
C ALA A 25 -18.22 -15.09 -8.71
N ALA A 26 -17.31 -15.13 -9.69
CA ALA A 26 -15.88 -14.98 -9.44
C ALA A 26 -15.54 -13.58 -8.89
N LEU A 27 -16.16 -12.52 -9.43
CA LEU A 27 -16.02 -11.15 -8.93
C LEU A 27 -16.51 -11.03 -7.48
N GLN A 28 -17.70 -11.55 -7.16
CA GLN A 28 -18.23 -11.53 -5.79
C GLN A 28 -17.35 -12.29 -4.79
N ARG A 29 -16.77 -13.43 -5.20
CA ARG A 29 -15.80 -14.18 -4.36
C ARG A 29 -14.52 -13.38 -4.13
N ARG A 30 -13.96 -12.80 -5.20
CA ARG A 30 -12.77 -11.93 -5.12
C ARG A 30 -13.04 -10.75 -4.20
N TYR A 31 -14.22 -10.15 -4.30
CA TYR A 31 -14.68 -9.04 -3.48
C TYR A 31 -14.78 -9.41 -1.98
N LYS A 32 -15.40 -10.55 -1.64
CA LYS A 32 -15.45 -11.01 -0.23
C LYS A 32 -14.06 -11.26 0.34
N LYS A 33 -13.15 -11.83 -0.47
CA LYS A 33 -11.75 -12.04 -0.09
C LYS A 33 -11.02 -10.71 0.12
N GLN A 34 -11.17 -9.77 -0.80
CA GLN A 34 -10.56 -8.44 -0.72
C GLN A 34 -11.04 -7.69 0.53
N ARG A 35 -12.34 -7.74 0.84
CA ARG A 35 -12.91 -7.15 2.05
C ARG A 35 -12.27 -7.70 3.33
N ARG A 36 -12.07 -9.02 3.43
CA ARG A 36 -11.42 -9.66 4.59
C ARG A 36 -9.95 -9.28 4.69
N VAL A 37 -9.21 -9.36 3.59
CA VAL A 37 -7.78 -9.01 3.54
C VAL A 37 -7.58 -7.55 3.94
N MET A 38 -8.44 -6.66 3.47
CA MET A 38 -8.39 -5.23 3.77
C MET A 38 -8.69 -4.92 5.24
N GLY A 39 -9.65 -5.64 5.85
CA GLY A 39 -9.91 -5.57 7.28
C GLY A 39 -8.75 -6.11 8.13
N PHE A 40 -8.16 -7.24 7.72
CA PHE A 40 -6.99 -7.81 8.39
C PHE A 40 -5.78 -6.87 8.34
N ASN A 41 -5.50 -6.28 7.17
CA ASN A 41 -4.41 -5.31 7.02
C ASN A 41 -4.62 -4.06 7.88
N LEU A 42 -5.86 -3.57 7.99
CA LEU A 42 -6.19 -2.46 8.87
C LEU A 42 -5.86 -2.79 10.33
N LEU A 43 -6.29 -3.97 10.80
CA LEU A 43 -6.06 -4.42 12.18
C LEU A 43 -4.57 -4.58 12.46
N LEU A 44 -3.83 -5.18 11.52
CA LEU A 44 -2.38 -5.34 11.61
C LEU A 44 -1.66 -3.99 11.65
N GLU A 45 -2.04 -3.04 10.80
CA GLU A 45 -1.46 -1.69 10.80
C GLU A 45 -1.72 -0.95 12.12
N ILE A 46 -2.92 -1.06 12.68
CA ILE A 46 -3.24 -0.49 14.01
C ILE A 46 -2.35 -1.13 15.08
N CYS A 47 -2.21 -2.46 15.08
CA CYS A 47 -1.34 -3.15 16.03
C CYS A 47 0.12 -2.68 15.92
N ILE A 48 0.65 -2.52 14.70
CA ILE A 48 2.01 -2.00 14.48
C ILE A 48 2.14 -0.58 15.01
N LEU A 49 1.19 0.32 14.71
CA LEU A 49 1.25 1.71 15.19
C LEU A 49 1.18 1.80 16.70
N LEU A 50 0.33 1.01 17.34
CA LEU A 50 0.26 0.93 18.80
C LEU A 50 1.56 0.42 19.38
N LEU A 51 2.18 -0.61 18.77
CA LEU A 51 3.46 -1.14 19.21
C LEU A 51 4.59 -0.10 19.09
N VAL A 52 4.69 0.59 17.96
CA VAL A 52 5.70 1.65 17.74
C VAL A 52 5.47 2.83 18.68
N THR A 53 4.21 3.20 18.94
CA THR A 53 3.86 4.26 19.90
C THR A 53 4.20 3.85 21.33
N ALA A 54 3.88 2.62 21.72
CA ALA A 54 4.25 2.09 23.04
C ALA A 54 5.77 2.05 23.21
N PHE A 55 6.50 1.63 22.17
CA PHE A 55 7.96 1.67 22.16
C PHE A 55 8.48 3.09 22.36
N ALA A 56 7.92 4.08 21.66
CA ALA A 56 8.27 5.49 21.87
C ALA A 56 8.09 5.94 23.32
N VAL A 57 6.95 5.61 23.94
CA VAL A 57 6.69 5.93 25.36
C VAL A 57 7.73 5.26 26.27
N THR A 58 8.06 3.99 26.02
CA THR A 58 9.10 3.30 26.82
C THR A 58 10.47 3.95 26.69
N THR A 59 10.88 4.38 25.48
CA THR A 59 12.16 5.06 25.28
C THR A 59 12.24 6.43 25.97
N LEU A 60 11.11 7.13 26.08
CA LEU A 60 11.01 8.39 26.81
C LEU A 60 11.13 8.18 28.33
N ILE A 61 10.49 7.13 28.86
CA ILE A 61 10.54 6.80 30.29
C ILE A 61 11.96 6.36 30.69
N GLN A 62 12.61 5.54 29.87
CA GLN A 62 13.93 4.99 30.15
C GLN A 62 15.09 5.97 29.94
N LYS A 63 14.81 7.22 29.49
CA LYS A 63 15.83 8.22 29.16
C LYS A 63 16.92 7.66 28.23
N SER A 64 16.49 6.92 27.20
CA SER A 64 17.40 6.43 26.16
C SER A 64 18.12 7.59 25.45
N ASP A 65 19.16 7.30 24.68
CA ASP A 65 19.88 8.31 23.92
C ASP A 65 18.94 9.23 23.11
N VAL A 66 19.29 10.52 23.07
CA VAL A 66 18.49 11.56 22.39
C VAL A 66 18.22 11.18 20.94
N ILE A 67 19.20 10.55 20.28
CA ILE A 67 19.07 10.08 18.90
C ILE A 67 17.98 9.00 18.77
N VAL A 68 17.95 8.02 19.68
CA VAL A 68 16.94 6.95 19.69
C VAL A 68 15.55 7.53 19.93
N GLN A 69 15.44 8.50 20.83
CA GLN A 69 14.17 9.20 21.09
C GLN A 69 13.68 9.97 19.86
N VAL A 70 14.54 10.79 19.25
CA VAL A 70 14.21 11.56 18.05
C VAL A 70 13.82 10.63 16.89
N TRP A 71 14.57 9.56 16.68
CA TRP A 71 14.28 8.57 15.65
C TRP A 71 12.93 7.88 15.87
N THR A 72 12.64 7.51 17.11
CA THR A 72 11.41 6.79 17.45
C THR A 72 10.19 7.71 17.37
N ILE A 73 10.31 8.97 17.81
CA ILE A 73 9.27 10.00 17.62
C ILE A 73 9.02 10.24 16.13
N PHE A 74 10.08 10.35 15.33
CA PHE A 74 9.96 10.47 13.88
C PHE A 74 9.18 9.29 13.28
N MET A 75 9.50 8.06 13.66
CA MET A 75 8.78 6.86 13.19
C MET A 75 7.30 6.86 13.59
N VAL A 76 6.96 7.32 14.81
CA VAL A 76 5.57 7.47 15.24
C VAL A 76 4.83 8.50 14.39
N VAL A 77 5.36 9.73 14.30
CA VAL A 77 4.73 10.82 13.54
C VAL A 77 4.57 10.42 12.07
N TRP A 78 5.61 9.83 11.49
CA TRP A 78 5.60 9.33 10.12
C TRP A 78 4.55 8.23 9.92
N GLY A 79 4.51 7.23 10.80
CA GLY A 79 3.53 6.14 10.76
C GLY A 79 2.09 6.64 10.80
N TRP A 80 1.78 7.56 11.72
CA TRP A 80 0.45 8.19 11.81
C TRP A 80 0.11 9.03 10.57
N SER A 81 1.08 9.78 10.03
CA SER A 81 0.89 10.61 8.85
C SER A 81 0.51 9.80 7.60
N LEU A 82 0.96 8.54 7.50
CA LEU A 82 0.59 7.62 6.42
C LEU A 82 -0.70 6.84 6.72
N PHE A 83 -0.93 6.52 7.99
CA PHE A 83 -2.11 5.76 8.39
C PHE A 83 -3.42 6.47 8.08
N ILE A 84 -3.50 7.77 8.36
CA ILE A 84 -4.69 8.59 8.11
C ILE A 84 -5.13 8.54 6.63
N PRO A 85 -4.27 8.91 5.64
CA PRO A 85 -4.63 8.86 4.23
C PRO A 85 -4.97 7.45 3.73
N LEU A 86 -4.24 6.42 4.21
CA LEU A 86 -4.55 5.03 3.87
C LEU A 86 -5.94 4.65 4.39
N CYS A 87 -6.25 4.90 5.65
CA CYS A 87 -7.55 4.65 6.25
C CYS A 87 -8.69 5.36 5.52
N PHE A 88 -8.51 6.63 5.15
CA PHE A 88 -9.50 7.37 4.38
C PHE A 88 -9.74 6.74 3.01
N SER A 89 -8.68 6.37 2.29
CA SER A 89 -8.80 5.65 1.02
C SER A 89 -9.51 4.30 1.20
N ARG A 90 -9.21 3.57 2.27
CA ARG A 90 -9.87 2.29 2.56
C ARG A 90 -11.36 2.46 2.86
N TRP A 91 -11.71 3.46 3.66
CA TRP A 91 -13.10 3.80 3.96
C TRP A 91 -13.88 4.15 2.69
N ARG A 92 -13.29 4.95 1.80
CA ARG A 92 -13.90 5.28 0.51
C ARG A 92 -14.12 4.04 -0.35
N SER A 93 -13.17 3.10 -0.39
CA SER A 93 -13.37 1.82 -1.06
C SER A 93 -14.50 1.01 -0.41
N PHE A 94 -14.61 0.97 0.92
CA PHE A 94 -15.72 0.29 1.61
C PHE A 94 -17.09 0.89 1.33
N ASN A 95 -17.18 2.22 1.20
CA ASN A 95 -18.44 2.89 0.86
C ASN A 95 -18.87 2.60 -0.58
N LEU A 96 -17.95 2.68 -1.55
CA LEU A 96 -18.20 2.29 -2.95
C LEU A 96 -18.61 0.82 -3.05
N MET A 97 -18.03 -0.02 -2.21
CA MET A 97 -18.36 -1.43 -2.11
C MET A 97 -19.81 -1.68 -1.61
N LYS A 98 -20.37 -0.80 -0.77
CA LYS A 98 -21.71 -0.99 -0.16
C LYS A 98 -22.86 -0.54 -1.08
N SER A 99 -22.59 0.31 -2.07
CA SER A 99 -23.60 0.83 -2.99
C SER A 99 -23.62 0.05 -4.30
N LYS A 100 -24.75 -0.65 -4.54
CA LYS A 100 -25.33 -0.93 -5.87
C LYS A 100 -24.78 -2.03 -6.80
N SER A 101 -25.68 -2.37 -7.73
CA SER A 101 -25.76 -3.49 -8.68
C SER A 101 -24.72 -3.46 -9.80
N LEU A 102 -24.31 -4.65 -10.24
CA LEU A 102 -23.18 -4.91 -11.13
C LEU A 102 -23.17 -4.16 -12.48
N ASP A 103 -24.29 -3.70 -13.02
CA ASP A 103 -24.30 -2.97 -14.31
C ASP A 103 -23.98 -1.47 -14.20
N GLU A 104 -24.20 -0.83 -13.03
CA GLU A 104 -23.68 0.53 -12.74
C GLU A 104 -22.22 0.48 -12.24
N SER A 105 -21.64 -0.72 -12.10
CA SER A 105 -20.44 -0.98 -11.27
C SER A 105 -19.09 -0.85 -11.98
N LEU A 106 -19.04 -0.69 -13.30
CA LEU A 106 -17.75 -0.62 -14.02
C LEU A 106 -16.98 0.66 -13.68
N GLN A 107 -17.67 1.81 -13.64
CA GLN A 107 -17.07 3.07 -13.19
C GLN A 107 -16.61 3.00 -11.72
N GLU A 108 -17.38 2.32 -10.87
CA GLU A 108 -17.01 2.11 -9.46
C GLU A 108 -15.80 1.18 -9.32
N HIS A 109 -15.71 0.12 -10.14
CA HIS A 109 -14.53 -0.76 -10.22
C HIS A 109 -13.29 0.02 -10.67
N ILE A 110 -13.42 0.88 -11.68
CA ILE A 110 -12.34 1.76 -12.11
C ILE A 110 -11.89 2.67 -10.96
N GLN A 111 -12.82 3.25 -10.20
CA GLN A 111 -12.49 4.08 -9.03
C GLN A 111 -11.82 3.27 -7.91
N LEU A 112 -12.26 2.03 -7.65
CA LEU A 112 -11.66 1.14 -6.67
C LEU A 112 -10.21 0.79 -7.05
N VAL A 113 -9.96 0.45 -8.32
CA VAL A 113 -8.61 0.15 -8.83
C VAL A 113 -7.73 1.40 -8.77
N LYS A 114 -8.25 2.59 -9.13
CA LYS A 114 -7.51 3.85 -8.97
C LYS A 114 -7.12 4.13 -7.52
N GLN A 115 -8.02 3.88 -6.56
CA GLN A 115 -7.71 4.00 -5.13
C GLN A 115 -6.70 2.95 -4.66
N GLU A 116 -6.72 1.75 -5.22
CA GLU A 116 -5.70 0.72 -4.96
C GLU A 116 -4.33 1.14 -5.48
N ILE A 117 -4.22 1.63 -6.72
CA ILE A 117 -2.98 2.16 -7.29
C ILE A 117 -2.45 3.31 -6.44
N TRP A 118 -3.32 4.23 -6.02
CA TRP A 118 -2.94 5.35 -5.16
C TRP A 118 -2.37 4.87 -3.83
N ARG A 119 -2.99 3.87 -3.19
CA ARG A 119 -2.48 3.25 -1.96
C ARG A 119 -1.10 2.64 -2.17
N TRP A 120 -0.92 1.83 -3.22
CA TRP A 120 0.39 1.23 -3.52
C TRP A 120 1.46 2.27 -3.83
N ARG A 121 1.08 3.35 -4.52
CA ARG A 121 1.98 4.48 -4.81
C ARG A 121 2.40 5.21 -3.55
N LEU A 122 1.46 5.48 -2.64
CA LEU A 122 1.74 6.10 -1.36
C LEU A 122 2.66 5.21 -0.51
N SER A 123 2.35 3.91 -0.40
CA SER A 123 3.20 2.92 0.30
C SER A 123 4.60 2.84 -0.30
N PHE A 124 4.73 2.84 -1.63
CA PHE A 124 6.04 2.82 -2.29
C PHE A 124 6.88 4.06 -1.96
N TYR A 125 6.34 5.26 -2.16
CA TYR A 125 7.08 6.48 -1.84
C TYR A 125 7.39 6.59 -0.36
N ALA A 126 6.48 6.14 0.49
CA ALA A 126 6.72 6.08 1.92
C ALA A 126 7.90 5.18 2.28
N THR A 127 7.95 3.98 1.74
CA THR A 127 9.05 3.02 1.96
C THR A 127 10.37 3.53 1.41
N VAL A 128 10.36 4.15 0.22
CA VAL A 128 11.56 4.76 -0.37
C VAL A 128 12.05 5.91 0.49
N PHE A 129 11.16 6.79 0.97
CA PHE A 129 11.54 7.90 1.84
C PHE A 129 12.17 7.40 3.14
N VAL A 130 11.54 6.45 3.83
CA VAL A 130 12.11 5.84 5.04
C VAL A 130 13.46 5.20 4.73
N GLY A 131 13.58 4.48 3.61
CA GLY A 131 14.85 3.88 3.17
C GLY A 131 15.95 4.92 2.97
N ILE A 132 15.67 6.04 2.32
CA ILE A 132 16.64 7.14 2.13
C ILE A 132 17.06 7.71 3.48
N VAL A 133 16.09 8.01 4.36
CA VAL A 133 16.40 8.55 5.69
C VAL A 133 17.24 7.57 6.51
N THR A 134 16.93 6.27 6.47
CA THR A 134 17.72 5.22 7.11
C THR A 134 19.13 5.13 6.54
N LEU A 135 19.31 5.22 5.21
CA LEU A 135 20.63 5.23 4.58
C LEU A 135 21.46 6.45 4.98
N VAL A 136 20.84 7.63 5.07
CA VAL A 136 21.50 8.86 5.55
C VAL A 136 21.93 8.69 7.01
N TYR A 137 21.07 8.12 7.86
CA TYR A 137 21.38 7.82 9.26
C TYR A 137 22.58 6.87 9.39
N LEU A 138 22.57 5.76 8.66
CA LEU A 138 23.66 4.77 8.67
C LEU A 138 24.96 5.34 8.09
N GLY A 139 24.87 6.14 7.02
CA GLY A 139 26.03 6.82 6.43
C GLY A 139 26.66 7.82 7.40
N ALA A 140 25.84 8.63 8.09
CA ALA A 140 26.32 9.55 9.12
C ALA A 140 26.98 8.80 10.29
N ALA A 141 26.37 7.70 10.75
CA ALA A 141 26.95 6.84 11.79
C ALA A 141 28.32 6.27 11.37
N LEU A 142 28.46 5.78 10.14
CA LEU A 142 29.72 5.24 9.62
C LEU A 142 30.82 6.31 9.51
N VAL A 143 30.49 7.50 9.01
CA VAL A 143 31.46 8.61 8.89
C VAL A 143 31.93 9.08 10.26
N LEU A 144 31.01 9.27 11.20
CA LEU A 144 31.35 9.74 12.55
C LEU A 144 32.17 8.70 13.33
N ASN A 145 31.86 7.41 13.17
CA ASN A 145 32.64 6.32 13.78
C ASN A 145 34.01 6.11 13.10
N GLY A 146 34.15 6.43 11.81
CA GLY A 146 35.40 6.26 11.06
C GLY A 146 36.40 7.42 11.20
N VAL A 147 35.92 8.64 11.49
CA VAL A 147 36.77 9.86 11.58
C VAL A 147 37.31 10.09 13.00
N GLY A 148 36.69 9.53 14.04
CA GLY A 148 37.17 9.59 15.43
C GLY A 148 37.43 8.20 15.99
N GLY A 149 38.68 7.73 15.94
CA GLY A 149 39.11 6.40 16.41
C GLY A 149 38.98 6.10 17.91
N ALA A 150 38.04 6.73 18.62
CA ALA A 150 37.79 6.47 20.03
C ALA A 150 36.28 6.51 20.31
N GLY A 151 35.65 5.34 20.26
CA GLY A 151 34.77 4.84 21.33
C GLY A 151 33.66 5.73 21.89
N THR A 152 33.22 6.80 21.24
CA THR A 152 31.98 7.46 21.63
C THR A 152 30.85 6.56 21.17
N GLY A 153 30.29 5.76 22.08
CA GLY A 153 29.20 4.80 21.84
C GLY A 153 27.87 5.41 21.37
N PHE A 154 27.91 6.54 20.68
CA PHE A 154 26.77 7.31 20.15
C PHE A 154 26.03 6.59 19.02
N PHE A 155 26.71 5.74 18.24
CA PHE A 155 26.10 4.97 17.15
C PHE A 155 26.61 3.54 17.13
N ARG A 156 25.89 2.61 17.78
CA ARG A 156 26.11 1.17 17.58
C ARG A 156 25.49 0.73 16.25
N VAL A 157 26.34 0.51 15.26
CA VAL A 157 25.97 -0.14 13.99
C VAL A 157 26.03 -1.64 14.24
N ASP A 158 24.87 -2.29 14.30
CA ASP A 158 24.81 -3.75 14.30
C ASP A 158 24.56 -4.18 12.86
N LEU A 159 25.64 -4.55 12.18
CA LEU A 159 25.64 -4.92 10.76
C LEU A 159 24.56 -5.95 10.41
N LEU A 160 24.22 -6.86 11.33
CA LEU A 160 23.20 -7.87 11.07
C LEU A 160 21.80 -7.27 11.13
N ILE A 161 21.50 -6.46 12.14
CA ILE A 161 20.21 -5.75 12.26
C ILE A 161 20.03 -4.77 11.11
N ASP A 162 21.08 -4.02 10.77
CA ASP A 162 21.05 -3.03 9.70
C ASP A 162 20.87 -3.70 8.32
N LEU A 163 21.52 -4.84 8.08
CA LEU A 163 21.33 -5.63 6.87
C LEU A 163 19.89 -6.15 6.77
N VAL A 164 19.33 -6.68 7.86
CA VAL A 164 17.93 -7.15 7.91
C VAL A 164 16.97 -5.99 7.65
N LEU A 165 17.23 -4.82 8.22
CA LEU A 165 16.42 -3.62 8.00
C LEU A 165 16.45 -3.17 6.53
N ILE A 166 17.64 -3.04 5.93
CA ILE A 166 17.81 -2.61 4.53
C ILE A 166 17.18 -3.62 3.58
N THR A 167 17.42 -4.92 3.78
CA THR A 167 16.83 -5.98 2.95
C THR A 167 15.30 -6.00 3.08
N GLY A 168 14.77 -5.79 4.29
CA GLY A 168 13.33 -5.65 4.54
C GLY A 168 12.71 -4.45 3.81
N ILE A 169 13.31 -3.25 3.92
CA ILE A 169 12.85 -2.03 3.22
C ILE A 169 12.90 -2.24 1.71
N THR A 170 13.99 -2.79 1.19
CA THR A 170 14.17 -3.04 -0.24
C THR A 170 13.15 -4.06 -0.76
N GLY A 171 12.95 -5.15 -0.03
CA GLY A 171 11.95 -6.18 -0.35
C GLY A 171 10.53 -5.61 -0.37
N ALA A 172 10.18 -4.77 0.62
CA ALA A 172 8.89 -4.09 0.68
C ALA A 172 8.69 -3.13 -0.51
N ALA A 173 9.71 -2.34 -0.88
CA ALA A 173 9.64 -1.43 -2.01
C ALA A 173 9.42 -2.18 -3.34
N ILE A 174 10.14 -3.29 -3.55
CA ILE A 174 9.97 -4.15 -4.74
C ILE A 174 8.56 -4.75 -4.76
N TRP A 175 8.07 -5.24 -3.62
CA TRP A 175 6.73 -5.81 -3.50
C TRP A 175 5.65 -4.78 -3.84
N PHE A 176 5.72 -3.57 -3.26
CA PHE A 176 4.77 -2.51 -3.55
C PHE A 176 4.80 -2.08 -5.01
N HIS A 177 5.98 -2.03 -5.63
CA HIS A 177 6.10 -1.74 -7.06
C HIS A 177 5.45 -2.82 -7.93
N ARG A 178 5.62 -4.09 -7.58
CA ARG A 178 4.97 -5.21 -8.29
C ARG A 178 3.44 -5.15 -8.14
N CYS A 179 2.93 -4.93 -6.93
CA CYS A 179 1.51 -4.80 -6.69
C CYS A 179 0.90 -3.61 -7.45
N LYS A 180 1.60 -2.46 -7.45
CA LYS A 180 1.21 -1.29 -8.24
C LYS A 180 1.07 -1.64 -9.73
N LYS A 181 2.11 -2.25 -10.33
CA LYS A 181 2.09 -2.63 -11.75
C LYS A 181 0.95 -3.60 -12.08
N ALA A 182 0.67 -4.57 -11.21
CA ALA A 182 -0.43 -5.49 -11.39
C ALA A 182 -1.79 -4.77 -11.37
N SER A 183 -1.98 -3.80 -10.47
CA SER A 183 -3.20 -2.98 -10.44
C SER A 183 -3.33 -2.06 -11.65
N GLU A 184 -2.23 -1.51 -12.17
CA GLU A 184 -2.21 -0.71 -13.40
C GLU A 184 -2.62 -1.53 -14.62
N GLN A 185 -2.12 -2.77 -14.76
CA GLN A 185 -2.53 -3.69 -15.83
C GLN A 185 -4.03 -4.01 -15.78
N VAL A 186 -4.59 -4.21 -14.58
CA VAL A 186 -6.04 -4.42 -14.42
C VAL A 186 -6.83 -3.18 -14.85
N LEU A 187 -6.34 -1.98 -14.53
CA LEU A 187 -6.99 -0.74 -14.95
C LEU A 187 -7.01 -0.60 -16.48
N GLU A 188 -5.90 -0.91 -17.15
CA GLU A 188 -5.82 -0.89 -18.62
C GLU A 188 -6.84 -1.85 -19.25
N THR A 189 -6.98 -3.08 -18.71
CA THR A 189 -7.97 -4.05 -19.21
C THR A 189 -9.42 -3.67 -18.96
N LEU A 190 -9.70 -2.77 -18.01
CA LEU A 190 -11.06 -2.28 -17.71
C LEU A 190 -11.42 -1.02 -18.51
N LEU A 191 -10.43 -0.39 -19.15
CA LEU A 191 -10.62 0.80 -20.00
C LEU A 191 -10.64 0.48 -21.50
N GLN A 192 -10.26 -0.76 -21.89
CA GLN A 192 -10.43 -1.32 -23.22
C GLN A 192 -11.82 -1.93 -23.39
#